data_AF-A0A1H0VUC0-F1
#
_entry.id   AF-A0A1H0VUC0-F1
#
_cell.length_a   1.000
_cell.length_b   1.000
_cell.length_c   1.000
_cell.angle_alpha   90.00
_cell.angle_beta   90.00
_cell.angle_gamma   90.00
#
_symmetry.space_group_name_H-M   'P 1'
#
loop_
_entity.id
_entity.type
_entity.pdbx_description
1 polymer ?
#
loop_
_entity_poly.entity_id
_entity_poly.type
_entity_poly.pdbx_seq_one_letter_code
_entity_poly.pdbx_strand_id
1 'polypeptide(L)' 'GHMKDEIHLGKCNTFNLLKQETDNYIDYYNNNRYQWNLAKLSPNKYYEYLETGEYPIKI' A
#
# COMPACT_ATOMS: atom_id res chain seq x y z
N GLY A 1 -2.85 0.59 11.50
CA GLY A 1 -1.82 0.33 10.49
C GLY A 1 -0.76 -0.57 11.07
N HIS A 2 -0.03 -1.32 10.24
CA HIS A 2 0.94 -2.33 10.65
C HIS A 2 2.38 -2.04 10.18
N MET A 3 2.63 -0.84 9.66
CA MET A 3 3.90 -0.45 9.05
C MET A 3 5.11 -0.78 9.92
N LYS A 4 5.09 -0.37 11.19
CA LYS A 4 6.19 -0.59 12.14
C LYS A 4 6.58 -2.07 12.33
N ASP A 5 5.64 -2.98 12.07
CA ASP A 5 5.82 -4.42 12.24
C ASP A 5 6.25 -5.10 10.91
N GLU A 6 6.08 -4.42 9.78
CA GLU A 6 6.25 -4.96 8.42
C GLU A 6 7.49 -4.39 7.70
N ILE A 7 8.05 -3.26 8.16
CA ILE A 7 9.27 -2.64 7.61
C ILE A 7 10.55 -3.15 8.29
N HIS A 8 11.64 -3.27 7.53
CA HIS A 8 12.90 -3.86 8.02
C HIS A 8 13.95 -2.80 8.40
N LEU A 9 13.66 -2.01 9.43
CA LEU A 9 14.53 -0.92 9.88
C LEU A 9 15.93 -1.38 10.32
N GLY A 10 16.08 -2.61 10.82
CA GLY A 10 17.38 -3.15 11.24
C GLY A 10 18.42 -3.25 10.10
N LYS A 11 17.99 -3.15 8.84
CA LYS A 11 18.88 -3.13 7.67
C LYS A 11 19.20 -1.72 7.16
N CYS A 12 18.57 -0.69 7.73
CA CYS A 12 18.73 0.69 7.28
C CYS A 12 19.84 1.37 8.09
N ASN A 13 21.04 1.45 7.50
CA ASN A 13 22.20 2.13 8.12
C ASN A 13 22.42 3.56 7.60
N THR A 14 21.58 4.03 6.67
CA THR A 14 21.60 5.39 6.15
C THR A 14 20.19 5.94 6.07
N PHE A 15 20.07 7.27 6.10
CA PHE A 15 18.79 7.94 5.90
C PHE A 15 18.16 7.56 4.55
N ASN A 16 18.96 7.41 3.50
CA ASN A 16 18.45 7.03 2.18
C ASN A 16 17.79 5.66 2.18
N LEU A 17 18.38 4.67 2.87
CA LEU A 17 17.77 3.34 3.00
C LEU A 17 16.49 3.37 3.83
N LEU A 18 16.47 4.14 4.92
CA LEU A 18 15.26 4.33 5.72
C LEU A 18 14.12 4.94 4.88
N LYS A 19 14.44 5.98 4.12
CA LYS A 19 13.49 6.63 3.22
C LYS A 19 12.98 5.63 2.19
N GLN A 20 13.88 4.89 1.53
CA GLN A 20 13.51 3.90 0.53
C GLN A 20 12.59 2.80 1.11
N GLU A 21 12.90 2.27 2.29
CA GLU A 21 12.05 1.26 2.94
C GLU A 21 10.64 1.81 3.25
N THR A 22 10.58 3.08 3.67
CA THR A 22 9.32 3.77 3.94
C THR A 22 8.52 4.01 2.67
N ASP A 23 9.17 4.51 1.61
CA ASP A 23 8.55 4.77 0.31
C ASP A 23 8.02 3.46 -0.31
N ASN A 24 8.80 2.38 -0.22
CA ASN A 24 8.38 1.04 -0.66
C ASN A 24 7.15 0.54 0.11
N TYR A 25 7.11 0.77 1.43
CA TYR A 25 5.96 0.39 2.24
C TYR A 25 4.70 1.16 1.84
N ILE A 26 4.82 2.47 1.65
CA ILE A 26 3.70 3.33 1.24
C ILE A 26 3.16 2.88 -0.11
N ASP A 27 4.03 2.61 -1.07
CA ASP A 27 3.66 2.11 -2.39
C ASP A 27 2.91 0.77 -2.28
N TYR A 28 3.49 -0.21 -1.59
CA TYR A 28 2.85 -1.50 -1.33
C TYR A 28 1.47 -1.35 -0.66
N TYR A 29 1.38 -0.52 0.39
CA TYR A 29 0.15 -0.35 1.14
C TYR A 29 -0.96 0.24 0.27
N ASN A 30 -0.64 1.25 -0.53
CA ASN A 30 -1.62 1.97 -1.33
C ASN A 30 -2.00 1.23 -2.63
N ASN A 31 -1.08 0.46 -3.22
CA ASN A 31 -1.28 -0.17 -4.52
C ASN A 31 -1.56 -1.67 -4.44
N ASN A 32 -1.02 -2.38 -3.45
CA ASN A 32 -1.02 -3.85 -3.45
C ASN A 32 -1.69 -4.49 -2.21
N ARG A 33 -1.92 -3.73 -1.12
CA ARG A 33 -2.59 -4.27 0.07
C ARG A 33 -4.11 -4.21 -0.07
N TYR A 34 -4.69 -5.32 -0.51
CA TYR A 34 -6.14 -5.49 -0.60
C TYR A 34 -6.79 -5.57 0.78
N GLN A 35 -7.91 -4.87 0.96
CA GLN A 35 -8.59 -4.78 2.25
C GLN A 35 -10.07 -5.15 2.12
N TRP A 36 -10.56 -5.99 3.05
CA TRP A 36 -11.96 -6.44 3.05
C TRP A 36 -12.96 -5.27 3.08
N ASN A 37 -12.67 -4.23 3.84
CA ASN A 37 -13.54 -3.06 3.98
C ASN A 37 -13.44 -2.07 2.81
N LEU A 38 -12.52 -2.29 1.86
CA LEU A 38 -12.36 -1.47 0.65
C LEU A 38 -12.87 -2.24 -0.57
N ALA A 39 -14.00 -2.92 -0.43
CA ALA A 39 -14.54 -3.81 -1.46
C ALA A 39 -13.52 -4.85 -1.98
N LYS A 40 -12.60 -5.31 -1.12
CA LYS A 40 -11.47 -6.19 -1.50
C LYS A 40 -10.52 -5.57 -2.54
N LEU A 41 -10.38 -4.24 -2.56
CA LEU A 41 -9.43 -3.47 -3.36
C LEU A 41 -8.29 -2.91 -2.50
N SER A 42 -7.18 -2.53 -3.13
CA SER A 42 -6.16 -1.68 -2.48
C SER A 42 -6.65 -0.23 -2.41
N PRO A 43 -6.11 0.61 -1.52
CA PRO A 43 -6.57 1.99 -1.35
C PRO A 43 -6.70 2.79 -2.64
N ASN A 44 -5.69 2.77 -3.52
CA ASN A 44 -5.74 3.51 -4.77
C ASN A 44 -6.77 2.94 -5.75
N LYS A 45 -6.87 1.61 -5.87
CA LYS A 45 -7.89 0.96 -6.69
C LYS A 45 -9.31 1.22 -6.20
N TYR A 46 -9.48 1.30 -4.87
CA TYR A 46 -10.75 1.64 -4.28
C TYR A 46 -11.12 3.10 -4.58
N TYR A 47 -10.16 4.02 -4.52
CA TYR A 47 -10.36 5.41 -4.90
C TYR A 47 -10.81 5.52 -6.37
N GLU A 48 -10.11 4.86 -7.30
CA GLU A 48 -10.51 4.79 -8.72
C GLU A 48 -11.94 4.23 -8.90
N TYR A 49 -12.28 3.17 -8.16
CA TYR A 49 -13.64 2.61 -8.17
C TYR A 49 -14.69 3.62 -7.68
N LEU A 50 -14.39 4.40 -6.64
CA LEU A 50 -15.31 5.43 -6.15
C LEU A 50 -15.52 6.57 -7.17
N GLU A 51 -14.48 6.94 -7.92
CA GLU A 51 -14.58 8.00 -8.94
C GLU A 51 -15.33 7.53 -10.19
N THR A 52 -15.09 6.30 -10.63
CA THR A 52 -15.58 5.78 -11.92
C THR A 52 -16.86 4.96 -11.80
N GLY A 53 -17.11 4.36 -10.64
CA GLY A 53 -18.13 3.32 -10.45
C GLY A 53 -17.78 1.97 -11.09
N GLU A 54 -16.62 1.85 -11.75
CA GLU A 54 -16.19 0.63 -12.42
C GLU A 54 -15.27 -0.21 -11.52
N TYR A 55 -15.65 -1.46 -11.26
CA TYR A 55 -14.86 -2.34 -10.41
C TYR A 55 -13.58 -2.81 -11.16
N PRO A 56 -12.37 -2.52 -10.65
CA PRO A 56 -11.13 -2.59 -11.45
C PRO A 56 -10.57 -4.00 -11.64
N ILE A 57 -11.11 -5.01 -10.94
CA ILE A 57 -10.70 -6.41 -11.11
C ILE A 57 -11.78 -7.12 -11.90
N LYS A 58 -11.44 -7.53 -13.11
CA LYS A 58 -12.30 -8.39 -13.94
C LYS A 58 -12.28 -9.80 -13.34
N ILE A 59 -13.48 -10.32 -13.04
CA ILE A 59 -13.70 -11.70 -12.58
C ILE A 59 -13.65 -12.63 -13.78
#